data_AF-A0A7W7DPN3-F1
#
_entry.id   AF-A0A7W7DPN3-F1
#
_cell.length_a   1.000
_cell.length_b   1.000
_cell.length_c   1.000
_cell.angle_alpha   90.00
_cell.angle_beta   90.00
_cell.angle_gamma   90.00
#
_symmetry.space_group_name_H-M   'P 1'
#
loop_
_entity.id
_entity.type
_entity.pdbx_description
1 polymer ?
#
loop_
_entity_poly.entity_id
_entity_poly.type
_entity_poly.pdbx_seq_one_letter_code
_entity_poly.pdbx_strand_id
1 'polypeptide(L)'
;MIDDPDAAPELHDLLRFTLTCMGLGIPPERVMGDFRSGLEELRQQGSLSLQDMARIRARVDNRLDDEHEDEEWVRGYTAGYKAALAGAVQRLLETRDITVPKEVFRPLHLCPDADTLTRCLDRATTVDTPEELFTAEVDTEG
;
A
#
# COMPACT_ATOMS: atom_id res chain seq x y z
N MET A 1 20.33 5.30 -1.11
CA MET A 1 21.17 4.31 -0.40
C MET A 1 20.20 3.34 0.25
N ILE A 2 20.11 2.11 -0.25
CA ILE A 2 19.31 1.05 0.39
C ILE A 2 20.23 0.51 1.48
N ASP A 3 20.08 1.03 2.69
CA ASP A 3 20.83 0.55 3.84
C ASP A 3 20.25 -0.82 4.23
N ASP A 4 21.05 -1.84 3.91
CA ASP A 4 20.93 -3.25 4.27
C ASP A 4 19.91 -4.10 3.47
N PRO A 5 20.36 -4.85 2.43
CA PRO A 5 19.53 -5.87 1.80
C PRO A 5 19.14 -7.02 2.77
N ASP A 6 19.82 -7.23 3.90
CA ASP A 6 19.42 -8.23 4.91
C ASP A 6 18.27 -7.76 5.84
N ALA A 7 17.77 -6.53 5.71
CA ALA A 7 16.75 -5.97 6.61
C ALA A 7 15.32 -6.50 6.37
N ALA A 8 15.05 -7.19 5.27
CA ALA A 8 13.72 -7.74 4.95
C ALA A 8 13.84 -9.15 4.35
N PRO A 9 14.04 -10.21 5.16
CA PRO A 9 14.16 -11.59 4.67
C PRO A 9 12.94 -12.01 3.84
N GLU A 10 11.76 -11.48 4.14
CA GLU A 10 10.53 -11.76 3.42
C GLU A 10 10.54 -11.19 1.99
N LEU A 11 11.18 -10.03 1.77
CA LEU A 11 11.36 -9.47 0.43
C LEU A 11 12.33 -10.33 -0.39
N HIS A 12 13.40 -10.83 0.23
CA HIS A 12 14.33 -11.76 -0.40
C HIS A 12 13.66 -13.08 -0.78
N ASP A 13 12.82 -13.62 0.10
CA ASP A 13 12.07 -14.84 -0.17
C ASP A 13 11.05 -14.65 -1.31
N LEU A 14 10.34 -13.51 -1.33
CA LEU A 14 9.44 -13.14 -2.42
C LEU A 14 10.19 -13.05 -3.76
N LEU A 15 11.35 -12.41 -3.79
CA LEU A 15 12.18 -12.30 -5.00
C LEU A 15 12.67 -13.68 -5.46
N ARG A 16 13.17 -14.51 -4.52
CA ARG A 16 13.64 -15.87 -4.83
C ARG A 16 12.53 -16.74 -5.41
N PHE A 17 11.34 -16.68 -4.81
CA PHE A 17 10.16 -17.40 -5.30
C PHE A 17 9.79 -16.94 -6.72
N THR A 18 9.73 -15.63 -6.94
CA THR A 18 9.41 -15.00 -8.24
C THR A 18 10.39 -15.46 -9.34
N LEU A 19 11.70 -15.41 -9.07
CA LEU A 19 12.72 -15.88 -10.01
C LEU A 19 12.62 -17.39 -10.28
N THR A 20 12.30 -18.18 -9.26
CA THR A 20 12.12 -19.63 -9.39
C THR A 20 10.93 -19.95 -10.29
N CYS A 21 9.79 -19.28 -10.10
CA CYS A 21 8.59 -19.44 -10.94
C CYS A 21 8.87 -19.14 -12.41
N MET A 22 9.62 -18.07 -12.71
CA MET A 22 10.06 -17.77 -14.08
C MET A 22 10.98 -18.86 -14.64
N GLY A 23 11.94 -19.35 -13.84
CA GLY A 23 12.85 -20.44 -14.23
C GLY A 23 12.12 -21.76 -14.51
N LEU A 24 10.97 -21.99 -13.89
CA LEU A 24 10.08 -23.12 -14.14
C LEU A 24 9.13 -22.94 -15.34
N GLY A 25 9.22 -21.80 -16.04
CA GLY A 25 8.43 -21.53 -17.25
C GLY A 25 7.02 -21.00 -17.01
N ILE A 26 6.71 -20.49 -15.80
CA ILE A 26 5.42 -19.82 -15.55
C ILE A 26 5.40 -18.48 -16.32
N PRO A 27 4.29 -18.11 -16.97
CA PRO A 27 4.19 -16.88 -17.75
C PRO A 27 4.61 -15.63 -16.95
N PRO A 28 5.49 -14.77 -17.49
CA PRO A 28 5.98 -13.58 -16.79
C PRO A 28 4.85 -12.67 -16.30
N GLU A 29 3.78 -12.50 -17.07
CA GLU A 29 2.66 -11.62 -16.69
C GLU A 29 1.99 -12.06 -15.39
N ARG A 30 1.88 -13.38 -15.20
CA ARG A 30 1.33 -13.98 -13.98
C ARG A 30 2.29 -13.82 -12.82
N VAL A 31 3.56 -14.19 -13.02
CA VAL A 31 4.59 -14.10 -11.99
C VAL A 31 4.78 -12.65 -11.51
N MET A 32 4.75 -11.69 -12.44
CA MET A 32 4.82 -10.26 -12.11
C MET A 32 3.56 -9.74 -11.41
N GLY A 33 2.39 -10.31 -11.69
CA GLY A 33 1.17 -10.06 -10.92
C GLY A 33 1.33 -10.50 -9.48
N ASP A 34 1.74 -11.76 -9.28
CA ASP A 34 1.95 -12.35 -7.95
C ASP A 34 3.03 -11.60 -7.16
N PHE A 35 4.12 -11.18 -7.82
CA PHE A 35 5.16 -10.35 -7.19
C PHE A 35 4.63 -9.00 -6.71
N ARG A 36 3.82 -8.30 -7.51
CA ARG A 36 3.21 -7.02 -7.11
C ARG A 36 2.25 -7.19 -5.93
N SER A 37 1.48 -8.27 -5.92
CA SER A 37 0.62 -8.62 -4.78
C SER A 37 1.45 -8.89 -3.52
N GLY A 38 2.54 -9.65 -3.63
CA GLY A 38 3.44 -9.90 -2.50
C GLY A 38 4.07 -8.64 -1.93
N LEU A 39 4.47 -7.68 -2.79
CA LEU A 39 4.98 -6.39 -2.31
C LEU A 39 3.95 -5.60 -1.49
N GLU A 40 2.68 -5.66 -1.89
CA GLU A 40 1.58 -5.03 -1.17
C GLU A 40 1.32 -5.72 0.18
N GLU A 41 1.39 -7.05 0.25
CA GLU A 41 1.28 -7.81 1.50
C GLU A 41 2.41 -7.46 2.48
N LEU A 42 3.66 -7.41 2.01
CA LEU A 42 4.80 -7.00 2.84
C LEU A 42 4.64 -5.57 3.36
N ARG A 43 4.05 -4.68 2.55
CA ARG A 43 3.74 -3.32 2.98
C ARG A 43 2.69 -3.29 4.07
N GLN A 44 1.61 -4.05 3.92
CA GLN A 44 0.54 -4.14 4.93
C GLN A 44 1.04 -4.72 6.25
N GLN A 45 2.01 -5.64 6.20
CA GLN A 45 2.63 -6.24 7.39
C GLN A 45 3.67 -5.33 8.06
N GLY A 46 4.06 -4.22 7.42
CA GLY A 46 5.10 -3.32 7.91
C GLY A 46 6.53 -3.79 7.62
N SER A 47 6.71 -4.92 6.93
CA SER A 47 8.01 -5.41 6.48
C SER A 47 8.59 -4.61 5.31
N LEU A 48 7.77 -3.81 4.63
CA LEU A 48 8.19 -2.95 3.52
C LEU A 48 7.54 -1.57 3.60
N SER A 49 8.33 -0.51 3.55
CA SER A 49 7.75 0.84 3.51
C SER A 49 7.07 1.11 2.16
N LEU A 50 6.03 1.96 2.13
CA LEU A 50 5.41 2.40 0.87
C LEU A 50 6.43 3.04 -0.08
N GLN A 51 7.43 3.76 0.45
CA GLN A 51 8.47 4.38 -0.36
C GLN A 51 9.39 3.33 -1.00
N ASP A 52 9.76 2.28 -0.27
CA ASP A 52 10.61 1.22 -0.80
C ASP A 52 9.85 0.33 -1.77
N MET A 53 8.58 0.02 -1.50
CA MET A 53 7.70 -0.61 -2.48
C MET A 53 7.64 0.20 -3.77
N ALA A 54 7.47 1.52 -3.68
CA ALA A 54 7.46 2.39 -4.85
C ALA A 54 8.79 2.35 -5.61
N ARG A 55 9.95 2.39 -4.93
CA ARG A 55 11.27 2.27 -5.58
C ARG A 55 11.44 0.94 -6.30
N ILE A 56 11.00 -0.16 -5.68
CA ILE A 56 11.05 -1.49 -6.31
C ILE A 56 10.16 -1.51 -7.55
N ARG A 57 8.93 -0.96 -7.45
CA ARG A 57 8.02 -0.87 -8.60
C ARG A 57 8.54 0.03 -9.71
N ALA A 58 9.22 1.13 -9.40
CA ALA A 58 9.85 1.98 -10.41
C ALA A 58 10.81 1.15 -11.28
N ARG A 59 11.70 0.37 -10.67
CA ARG A 59 12.67 -0.48 -11.38
C ARG A 59 12.05 -1.64 -12.15
N VAL A 60 10.93 -2.15 -11.67
CA VAL A 60 10.29 -3.36 -12.20
C VAL A 60 9.28 -3.03 -13.30
N ASP A 61 8.46 -2.00 -13.09
CA ASP A 61 7.40 -1.57 -14.00
C ASP A 61 7.90 -0.53 -15.02
N ASN A 62 8.91 0.27 -14.67
CA ASN A 62 9.48 1.32 -15.52
C ASN A 62 10.88 0.90 -15.98
N ARG A 63 11.07 0.62 -17.28
CA ARG A 63 12.36 0.23 -17.88
C ARG A 63 13.18 1.45 -18.34
N LEU A 64 13.10 2.58 -17.63
CA LEU A 64 13.82 3.78 -18.03
C LEU A 64 15.14 3.83 -17.24
N ASP A 65 16.25 3.81 -17.95
CA ASP A 65 17.62 3.74 -17.43
C ASP A 65 18.10 5.03 -16.71
N ASP A 66 17.18 5.90 -16.27
CA ASP A 66 17.52 7.23 -15.72
C ASP A 66 17.14 7.36 -14.24
N GLU A 67 18.15 7.34 -13.37
CA GLU A 67 18.02 7.39 -11.90
C GLU A 67 17.25 8.63 -11.39
N HIS A 68 17.17 9.72 -12.17
CA HIS A 68 16.44 10.93 -11.78
C HIS A 68 14.93 10.82 -12.03
N GLU A 69 14.49 10.04 -13.03
CA GLU A 69 13.07 9.81 -13.30
C GLU A 69 12.43 8.93 -12.21
N ASP A 70 13.24 8.09 -11.54
CA ASP A 70 12.80 7.22 -10.45
C ASP A 70 12.27 8.00 -9.23
N GLU A 71 12.88 9.13 -8.85
CA GLU A 71 12.43 9.87 -7.65
C GLU A 71 11.11 10.60 -7.87
N GLU A 72 10.91 11.19 -9.05
CA GLU A 72 9.65 11.82 -9.42
C GLU A 72 8.54 10.76 -9.55
N TRP A 73 8.85 9.63 -10.20
CA TRP A 73 7.93 8.51 -10.29
C TRP A 73 7.54 7.97 -8.92
N VAL A 74 8.51 7.74 -8.02
CA VAL A 74 8.26 7.28 -6.65
C VAL A 74 7.38 8.26 -5.88
N ARG A 75 7.64 9.56 -6.00
CA ARG A 75 6.82 10.60 -5.37
C ARG A 75 5.39 10.59 -5.92
N GLY A 76 5.24 10.52 -7.24
CA GLY A 76 3.95 10.44 -7.91
C GLY A 76 3.16 9.19 -7.51
N TYR A 77 3.82 8.04 -7.52
CA TYR A 77 3.23 6.76 -7.12
C TYR A 77 2.77 6.79 -5.65
N THR A 78 3.63 7.21 -4.73
CA THR A 78 3.27 7.26 -3.29
C THR A 78 2.13 8.26 -3.01
N ALA A 79 2.09 9.40 -3.69
CA ALA A 79 0.98 10.35 -3.60
C ALA A 79 -0.32 9.76 -4.16
N GLY A 80 -0.26 9.17 -5.36
CA GLY A 80 -1.41 8.55 -6.01
C GLY A 80 -1.97 7.36 -5.22
N TYR A 81 -1.08 6.55 -4.64
CA TYR A 81 -1.44 5.43 -3.78
C TYR A 81 -2.25 5.88 -2.55
N LYS A 82 -1.77 6.92 -1.85
CA LYS A 82 -2.48 7.48 -0.70
C LYS A 82 -3.83 8.09 -1.10
N ALA A 83 -3.87 8.83 -2.21
CA ALA A 83 -5.14 9.36 -2.72
C ALA A 83 -6.13 8.23 -3.08
N ALA A 84 -5.64 7.13 -3.65
CA ALA A 84 -6.46 5.98 -3.99
C ALA A 84 -7.01 5.28 -2.73
N LEU A 85 -6.22 5.13 -1.67
CA LEU A 85 -6.69 4.61 -0.38
C LEU A 85 -7.76 5.52 0.24
N ALA A 86 -7.51 6.83 0.32
CA ALA A 86 -8.48 7.79 0.85
C ALA A 86 -9.80 7.75 0.06
N GLY A 87 -9.72 7.67 -1.28
CA GLY A 87 -10.90 7.51 -2.13
C GLY A 87 -11.57 6.14 -2.02
N ALA A 88 -10.83 5.08 -1.66
CA ALA A 88 -11.41 3.76 -1.39
C ALA A 88 -12.21 3.75 -0.09
N VAL A 89 -11.68 4.35 0.98
CA VAL A 89 -12.39 4.55 2.26
C VAL A 89 -13.72 5.26 2.03
N GLN A 90 -13.71 6.36 1.28
CA GLN A 90 -14.91 7.12 0.96
C GLN A 90 -15.95 6.28 0.21
N ARG A 91 -15.54 5.65 -0.89
CA ARG A 91 -16.45 4.83 -1.70
C ARG A 91 -17.07 3.69 -0.89
N LEU A 92 -16.32 3.11 0.04
CA LEU A 92 -16.81 2.06 0.91
C LEU A 92 -17.87 2.56 1.89
N LEU A 93 -17.64 3.71 2.53
CA LEU A 93 -18.63 4.35 3.42
C LEU A 93 -19.89 4.75 2.67
N GLU A 94 -19.75 5.35 1.48
CA GLU A 94 -20.89 5.69 0.61
C GLU A 94 -21.68 4.44 0.19
N THR A 95 -21.01 3.34 -0.11
CA THR A 95 -21.66 2.05 -0.42
C THR A 95 -22.46 1.51 0.76
N ARG A 96 -22.06 1.86 1.99
CA ARG A 96 -22.74 1.51 3.24
C ARG A 96 -23.77 2.55 3.69
N ASP A 97 -24.08 3.53 2.84
CA ASP A 97 -25.00 4.64 3.14
C ASP A 97 -24.58 5.52 4.34
N ILE A 98 -23.27 5.54 4.64
CA ILE A 98 -22.69 6.36 5.69
C ILE A 98 -22.27 7.69 5.07
N THR A 99 -23.03 8.76 5.36
CA THR A 99 -22.70 10.10 4.88
C THR A 99 -21.48 10.64 5.62
N VAL A 100 -20.41 10.94 4.88
CA VAL A 100 -19.17 11.51 5.44
C VAL A 100 -19.17 13.03 5.28
N PRO A 101 -19.20 13.81 6.38
CA PRO A 101 -19.05 15.26 6.30
C PRO A 101 -17.69 15.65 5.70
N LYS A 102 -17.64 16.79 5.00
CA LYS A 102 -16.40 17.29 4.39
C LYS A 102 -15.28 17.53 5.43
N GLU A 103 -15.68 17.82 6.65
CA GLU A 103 -14.82 18.05 7.80
C GLU A 103 -14.06 16.78 8.24
N VAL A 104 -14.67 15.61 8.08
CA VAL A 104 -14.07 14.28 8.34
C VAL A 104 -13.24 13.80 7.12
N PHE A 105 -13.68 14.19 5.93
CA PHE A 105 -13.06 13.81 4.66
C PHE A 105 -11.72 14.51 4.38
N ARG A 106 -11.58 15.78 4.77
CA ARG A 106 -10.36 16.57 4.57
C ARG A 106 -9.14 15.96 5.28
N PRO A 107 -9.24 15.48 6.54
CA PRO A 107 -8.19 14.70 7.19
C PRO A 107 -7.74 13.45 6.41
N LEU A 108 -8.67 12.67 5.82
CA LEU A 108 -8.31 11.48 5.02
C LEU A 108 -7.43 11.86 3.83
N HIS A 109 -7.80 12.89 3.08
CA HIS A 109 -7.06 13.30 1.88
C HIS A 109 -5.71 13.96 2.18
N LEU A 110 -5.53 14.46 3.40
CA LEU A 110 -4.29 15.07 3.87
C LEU A 110 -3.44 14.10 4.70
N CYS A 111 -3.90 12.87 4.92
CA CYS A 111 -3.19 11.89 5.72
C CYS A 111 -1.83 11.56 5.07
N PRO A 112 -0.70 11.83 5.75
CA PRO A 112 0.61 11.56 5.18
C PRO A 112 0.96 10.06 5.22
N ASP A 113 0.32 9.31 6.11
CA ASP A 113 0.61 7.92 6.47
C ASP A 113 -0.33 6.93 5.77
N ALA A 114 0.25 6.06 4.95
CA ALA A 114 -0.49 5.05 4.20
C ALA A 114 -1.00 3.90 5.10
N ASP A 115 -0.33 3.63 6.21
CA ASP A 115 -0.73 2.55 7.12
C ASP A 115 -1.98 2.97 7.89
N THR A 116 -2.05 4.22 8.31
CA THR A 116 -3.28 4.83 8.83
C THR A 116 -4.42 4.74 7.82
N LEU A 117 -4.20 5.09 6.55
CA LEU A 117 -5.23 4.98 5.52
C LEU A 117 -5.67 3.52 5.27
N THR A 118 -4.76 2.56 5.36
CA THR A 118 -5.06 1.14 5.25
C THR A 118 -5.94 0.66 6.41
N ARG A 119 -5.60 1.05 7.64
CA ARG A 119 -6.44 0.78 8.83
C ARG A 119 -7.82 1.42 8.70
N CYS A 120 -7.90 2.65 8.21
CA CYS A 120 -9.18 3.30 7.94
C CYS A 120 -10.00 2.54 6.88
N LEU A 121 -9.36 1.98 5.86
CA LEU A 121 -10.04 1.18 4.83
C LEU A 121 -10.61 -0.11 5.41
N ASP A 122 -9.85 -0.81 6.23
CA ASP A 122 -10.31 -2.03 6.92
C ASP A 122 -11.50 -1.71 7.83
N ARG A 123 -11.38 -0.67 8.66
CA ARG A 123 -12.45 -0.20 9.55
C ARG A 123 -13.69 0.30 8.82
N ALA A 124 -13.52 0.90 7.64
CA ALA A 124 -14.65 1.35 6.83
C ALA A 124 -15.59 0.19 6.42
N THR A 125 -15.21 -1.07 6.63
CA THR A 125 -16.11 -2.23 6.47
C THR A 125 -17.03 -2.47 7.66
N THR A 126 -16.68 -2.00 8.87
CA THR A 126 -17.37 -2.32 10.13
C THR A 126 -17.98 -1.12 10.83
N VAL A 127 -17.37 0.07 10.75
CA VAL A 127 -17.83 1.27 11.48
C VAL A 127 -19.26 1.67 11.14
N ASP A 128 -20.01 2.18 12.10
CA ASP A 128 -21.38 2.67 11.86
C ASP A 128 -21.40 4.19 11.63
N THR A 129 -20.36 4.89 12.11
CA THR A 129 -20.21 6.35 11.94
C THR A 129 -18.84 6.73 11.36
N PRO A 130 -18.73 7.84 10.60
CA PRO A 130 -17.45 8.31 10.04
C PRO A 130 -16.38 8.61 11.10
N GLU A 131 -16.77 9.05 12.30
CA GLU A 131 -15.87 9.42 13.38
C GLU A 131 -15.12 8.20 13.95
N GLU A 132 -15.74 7.02 13.91
CA GLU A 132 -15.14 5.76 14.39
C GLU A 132 -13.92 5.33 13.58
N LEU A 133 -13.78 5.78 12.33
CA LEU A 133 -12.63 5.46 11.46
C LEU A 133 -11.29 5.80 12.11
N PHE A 134 -11.27 6.89 12.88
CA PHE A 134 -10.05 7.44 13.49
C PHE A 134 -9.90 7.09 14.96
N THR A 135 -10.89 6.42 15.56
CA THR A 135 -10.86 6.13 17.00
C THR A 135 -9.98 4.91 17.25
N ALA A 136 -8.99 5.01 18.15
CA ALA A 136 -8.22 3.84 18.57
C ALA A 136 -9.18 2.80 19.15
N GLU A 137 -8.94 1.50 18.89
CA GLU A 137 -9.69 0.46 19.60
C GLU A 137 -9.43 0.65 21.08
N VAL A 138 -10.48 1.02 21.81
CA VAL A 138 -10.44 0.95 23.26
C VAL A 138 -10.66 -0.53 23.54
N ASP A 139 -9.57 -1.25 23.79
CA ASP A 139 -9.61 -2.61 24.33
C ASP A 139 -10.58 -2.61 25.52
N THR A 140 -11.79 -3.07 25.28
CA THR A 140 -12.78 -3.26 26.34
C THR A 140 -12.54 -4.65 26.88
N GLU A 141 -11.39 -4.83 27.54
CA GLU A 141 -11.22 -5.94 28.48
C GLU A 141 -12.06 -5.61 29.72
N GLY A 142 -13.19 -6.29 29.85
CA GLY A 142 -14.03 -6.34 31.05
C GLY A 142 -14.00 -7.73 31.67
#